data_AF-A0A0C1JWJ7-F1
#
_entry.id   AF-A0A0C1JWJ7-F1
#
_cell.length_a   1.000
_cell.length_b   1.000
_cell.length_c   1.000
_cell.angle_alpha   90.00
_cell.angle_beta   90.00
_cell.angle_gamma   90.00
#
_symmetry.space_group_name_H-M   'P 1'
#
loop_
_entity.id
_entity.type
_entity.pdbx_description
1 polymer ?
#
loop_
_entity_poly.entity_id
_entity_poly.type
_entity_poly.pdbx_seq_one_letter_code
_entity_poly.pdbx_strand_id
1 'polypeptide(L)'
;MLDYRVGDSALYTLTPLQAFKREQSLFVTPVPMQTKEAKELIFEVPYDKSVEIVEGYRAFESTSCYAGVEQRWVVIFSQVTC
;
A
#
# COMPACT_ATOMS: atom_id res chain seq x y z
N MET A 1 4.03 -14.54 -18.29
CA MET A 1 4.41 -13.14 -18.06
C MET A 1 3.52 -12.62 -16.95
N LEU A 2 4.08 -12.12 -15.84
CA LEU A 2 3.27 -11.54 -14.77
C LEU A 2 2.73 -10.19 -15.26
N ASP A 3 1.41 -10.00 -15.19
CA ASP A 3 0.77 -8.72 -15.49
C ASP A 3 0.87 -7.81 -14.26
N TYR A 4 1.43 -6.61 -14.43
CA TYR A 4 1.70 -5.67 -13.35
C TYR A 4 1.03 -4.33 -13.62
N ARG A 5 0.18 -3.88 -12.69
CA ARG A 5 -0.60 -2.65 -12.84
C ARG A 5 -0.15 -1.62 -11.83
N VAL A 6 0.33 -0.47 -12.31
CA VAL A 6 0.61 0.70 -11.47
C VAL A 6 -0.42 1.76 -11.80
N GLY A 7 -1.07 2.30 -10.78
CA GLY A 7 -1.98 3.41 -10.96
C GLY A 7 -2.19 4.21 -9.69
N ASP A 8 -3.01 5.23 -9.80
CA ASP A 8 -3.40 6.05 -8.66
C ASP A 8 -4.45 5.36 -7.78
N SER A 9 -4.85 6.04 -6.70
CA SER A 9 -5.79 5.54 -5.70
C SER A 9 -7.19 5.27 -6.24
N ALA A 10 -7.57 5.72 -7.44
CA ALA A 10 -8.86 5.39 -8.05
C ALA A 10 -8.97 3.90 -8.41
N LEU A 11 -7.84 3.22 -8.60
CA LEU A 11 -7.80 1.76 -8.76
C LEU A 11 -8.04 1.02 -7.44
N TYR A 12 -7.97 1.70 -6.30
CA TYR A 12 -8.16 1.11 -4.99
C TYR A 12 -9.64 1.05 -4.58
N THR A 13 -10.44 0.31 -5.36
CA THR A 13 -11.86 0.09 -5.08
C THR A 13 -12.21 -1.39 -5.19
N LEU A 14 -13.42 -1.77 -4.75
CA LEU A 14 -13.85 -3.17 -4.73
C LEU A 14 -13.71 -3.84 -6.11
N THR A 15 -14.21 -3.19 -7.17
CA THR A 15 -14.28 -3.79 -8.50
C THR A 15 -12.90 -4.05 -9.13
N PRO A 16 -11.96 -3.09 -9.19
CA PRO A 16 -10.63 -3.35 -9.73
C PRO A 16 -9.83 -4.34 -8.88
N LEU A 17 -9.88 -4.26 -7.54
CA LEU A 17 -9.15 -5.18 -6.67
C LEU A 17 -9.61 -6.63 -6.83
N GLN A 18 -10.92 -6.86 -6.97
CA GLN A 18 -11.46 -8.19 -7.28
C GLN A 18 -11.05 -8.68 -8.67
N ALA A 19 -10.98 -7.77 -9.66
CA ALA A 19 -10.49 -8.10 -10.98
C ALA A 19 -9.00 -8.52 -10.93
N PHE A 20 -8.16 -7.78 -10.20
CA PHE A 20 -6.74 -8.12 -10.02
C PHE A 20 -6.56 -9.49 -9.37
N LYS A 21 -7.35 -9.80 -8.33
CA LYS A 21 -7.34 -11.12 -7.69
C LYS A 21 -7.72 -12.24 -8.66
N ARG A 22 -8.80 -12.06 -9.43
CA ARG A 22 -9.29 -13.04 -10.41
C ARG A 22 -8.28 -13.28 -11.54
N GLU A 23 -7.67 -12.20 -12.01
CA GLU A 23 -6.70 -12.23 -13.12
C GLU A 23 -5.30 -12.64 -12.64
N GLN A 24 -5.09 -12.79 -11.33
CA GLN A 24 -3.79 -13.03 -10.72
C GLN A 24 -2.76 -11.95 -11.11
N SER A 25 -3.24 -10.73 -11.36
CA SER A 25 -2.40 -9.58 -11.70
C SER A 25 -1.79 -8.99 -10.43
N LEU A 26 -0.51 -8.65 -10.50
CA LEU A 26 0.15 -7.87 -9.48
C LEU A 26 -0.23 -6.39 -9.65
N PHE A 27 -0.24 -5.63 -8.56
CA PHE A 27 -0.56 -4.20 -8.63
C PHE A 27 0.13 -3.38 -7.55
N VAL A 28 0.33 -2.09 -7.85
CA VAL A 28 0.69 -1.04 -6.89
C VAL A 28 -0.18 0.18 -7.12
N THR A 29 -0.83 0.61 -6.05
CA THR A 29 -1.66 1.81 -6.01
C THR A 29 -1.54 2.43 -4.61
N PRO A 30 -1.52 3.77 -4.50
CA PRO A 30 -1.71 4.43 -3.21
C PRO A 30 -3.04 4.00 -2.58
N VAL A 31 -3.04 3.82 -1.26
CA VAL A 31 -4.28 3.55 -0.51
C VAL A 31 -4.96 4.90 -0.22
N PRO A 32 -6.26 5.08 -0.52
CA PRO A 32 -6.97 6.31 -0.21
C PRO A 32 -6.98 6.62 1.29
N MET A 33 -6.72 7.88 1.67
CA MET A 33 -6.77 8.33 3.07
C MET A 33 -8.16 8.23 3.73
N GLN A 34 -9.21 8.09 2.92
CA GLN A 34 -10.57 7.85 3.40
C GLN A 34 -10.75 6.42 3.93
N THR A 35 -9.84 5.50 3.61
CA THR A 35 -9.83 4.15 4.17
C THR A 35 -9.47 4.24 5.66
N LYS A 36 -10.43 3.89 6.53
CA LYS A 36 -10.28 3.99 7.98
C LYS A 36 -8.99 3.31 8.49
N GLU A 37 -8.77 2.06 8.08
CA GLU A 37 -7.59 1.28 8.47
C GLU A 37 -6.27 1.93 8.00
N ALA A 38 -6.27 2.56 6.81
CA ALA A 38 -5.08 3.23 6.29
C ALA A 38 -4.76 4.48 7.11
N LYS A 39 -5.81 5.24 7.49
CA LYS A 39 -5.68 6.38 8.37
C LYS A 39 -5.13 5.96 9.73
N GLU A 40 -5.70 4.93 10.35
CA GLU A 40 -5.23 4.38 11.64
C GLU A 40 -3.76 3.94 11.53
N LEU A 41 -3.41 3.18 10.50
CA LEU A 41 -2.05 2.71 10.27
C LEU A 41 -1.04 3.87 10.17
N ILE A 42 -1.36 4.94 9.44
CA ILE A 42 -0.46 6.09 9.30
C ILE A 42 -0.22 6.82 10.63
N PHE A 43 -1.22 6.87 11.52
CA PHE A 43 -1.07 7.55 12.82
C PHE A 43 -0.47 6.65 13.91
N GLU A 44 -0.66 5.34 13.81
CA GLU A 44 -0.24 4.39 14.84
C GLU A 44 1.13 3.77 14.57
N VAL A 45 1.58 3.70 13.31
CA VAL A 45 2.89 3.11 12.96
C VAL A 45 4.00 4.02 13.48
N PRO A 46 4.79 3.55 14.46
CA PRO A 46 5.86 4.36 14.98
C PRO A 46 7.07 4.23 14.04
N TYR A 47 7.69 5.37 13.75
CA TYR A 47 8.81 5.48 12.80
C TYR A 47 9.98 4.55 13.14
N ASP A 48 10.19 4.27 14.42
CA ASP A 48 11.22 3.36 14.94
C ASP A 48 11.03 1.89 14.50
N LYS A 49 9.79 1.47 14.19
CA LYS A 49 9.48 0.14 13.65
C LYS A 49 9.62 0.05 12.13
N SER A 50 9.84 1.17 11.45
CA SER A 50 10.13 1.17 10.02
C SER A 50 11.57 0.72 9.76
N VAL A 51 11.80 0.07 8.62
CA VAL A 51 13.14 -0.34 8.15
C VAL A 51 13.60 0.58 7.04
N GLU A 52 14.88 0.94 7.03
CA GLU A 52 15.47 1.67 5.91
C GLU A 52 15.49 0.78 4.67
N ILE A 53 14.96 1.27 3.56
CA ILE A 53 14.88 0.53 2.29
C ILE A 53 15.85 1.08 1.24
N VAL A 54 16.16 2.37 1.30
CA VAL A 54 17.17 3.08 0.54
C VAL A 54 17.45 4.39 1.27
N GLU A 55 18.60 5.02 1.04
CA GLU A 55 18.96 6.30 1.67
C GLU A 55 17.81 7.32 1.56
N GLY A 56 17.42 7.88 2.72
CA GLY A 56 16.32 8.84 2.82
C GLY A 56 14.91 8.23 2.80
N TYR A 57 14.76 6.90 2.70
CA TYR A 57 13.47 6.22 2.71
C TYR A 57 13.42 5.07 3.70
N ARG A 58 12.32 5.01 4.46
CA ARG A 58 11.99 3.88 5.32
C ARG A 58 10.61 3.33 4.99
N ALA A 59 10.41 2.06 5.26
CA ALA A 59 9.15 1.37 5.02
C ALA A 59 8.67 0.61 6.26
N PHE A 60 7.36 0.55 6.42
CA PHE A 60 6.71 -0.38 7.33
C PHE A 60 5.68 -1.20 6.55
N GLU A 61 5.79 -2.53 6.62
CA GLU A 61 4.87 -3.44 5.94
C GLU A 61 3.74 -3.87 6.89
N SER A 62 2.52 -3.92 6.37
CA SER A 62 1.35 -4.47 7.06
C SER A 62 0.50 -5.30 6.09
N THR A 63 -0.27 -6.23 6.61
CA THR A 63 -1.28 -6.97 5.85
C THR A 63 -2.65 -6.36 6.08
N SER A 64 -3.42 -6.13 5.02
CA SER A 64 -4.82 -5.72 5.09
C SER A 64 -5.69 -6.67 4.26
N CYS A 65 -6.96 -6.78 4.63
CA CYS A 65 -7.98 -7.46 3.85
C CYS A 65 -9.09 -6.47 3.48
N TYR A 66 -8.80 -5.62 2.52
CA TYR A 66 -9.79 -4.69 1.97
C TYR A 66 -10.51 -5.31 0.77
N ALA A 67 -11.83 -5.10 0.67
CA ALA A 67 -12.66 -5.63 -0.43
C ALA A 67 -12.63 -7.17 -0.59
N GLY A 68 -12.30 -7.92 0.47
CA GLY A 68 -12.16 -9.39 0.42
C GLY A 68 -10.91 -9.86 -0.34
N VAL A 69 -9.93 -8.98 -0.51
CA VAL A 69 -8.65 -9.24 -1.15
C VAL A 69 -7.56 -9.00 -0.10
N GLU A 70 -6.80 -10.05 0.22
CA GLU A 70 -5.60 -9.90 1.04
C GLU A 70 -4.53 -9.13 0.27
N GLN A 71 -3.95 -8.14 0.94
CA GLN A 71 -3.04 -7.18 0.35
C GLN A 71 -1.88 -6.93 1.29
N ARG A 72 -0.72 -6.66 0.70
CA ARG A 72 0.39 -6.04 1.41
C ARG A 72 0.26 -4.53 1.27
N TRP A 73 0.22 -3.84 2.40
CA TRP A 73 0.36 -2.39 2.46
C TRP A 73 1.78 -2.04 2.90
N VAL A 74 2.30 -0.95 2.34
CA VAL A 74 3.61 -0.42 2.68
C VAL A 74 3.44 1.06 2.99
N VAL A 75 3.74 1.44 4.24
CA VAL A 75 3.84 2.84 4.66
C VAL A 75 5.24 3.31 4.33
N ILE A 76 5.37 4.32 3.48
CA ILE A 76 6.66 4.90 3.09
C ILE A 76 6.89 6.20 3.85
N PHE A 77 8.00 6.26 4.57
CA PHE A 77 8.51 7.46 5.21
C PHE A 77 9.65 8.01 4.36
N SER A 78 9.42 9.14 3.69
CA SER A 78 10.46 9.88 2.98
C SER A 78 11.06 10.96 3.86
N GLN A 79 12.37 11.09 3.86
CA GLN A 79 13.08 12.23 4.45
C GLN A 79 13.42 13.24 3.36
N VAL A 80 13.27 14.53 3.67
CA VAL A 80 13.81 15.58 2.81
C VAL A 80 15.31 15.64 3.09
N THR A 81 16.11 15.25 2.10
CA THR A 81 17.54 15.51 2.09
C THR A 81 17.78 16.75 1.22
N CYS A 82 18.48 17.74 1.78
CA CYS A 82 18.86 18.97 1.09
C CYS A 82 20.16 18.78 0.31
#